data_AF-E3PT25-F1
#
_entry.id   AF-E3PT25-F1
#
_cell.length_a   1.000
_cell.length_b   1.000
_cell.length_c   1.000
_cell.angle_alpha   90.00
_cell.angle_beta   90.00
_cell.angle_gamma   90.00
#
_symmetry.space_group_name_H-M   'P 1'
#
loop_
_entity.id
_entity.type
_entity.pdbx_description
1 polymer ?
#
loop_
_entity_poly.entity_id
_entity_poly.type
_entity_poly.pdbx_seq_one_letter_code
_entity_poly.pdbx_strand_id
1 'polypeptide(L)'
;MERKIISLPCGASVGGDSFVQVMAAEVSGIKSNLKLEMEVMNLHSRALVALDYEVVFYNSILEKLNNDTYSISQKDFFIPSGAIGNIGNFFIPGEFSDARKVDIFLVRGFFEDGNALDLKYEDSEIVVLEALDSKQKNLLKDKVGEDAISLAQNNDLSWRCVCGYFNDKNSNVCGNCERNKTEVLEKYSSIDIFIQDDEKSDVIEEEIADDFFESDNEKEKSNQTESKLKEIIQKFNSLEKKPKILLSASLVFLLMSIFIGLLFR
;
A
#
# COMPACT_ATOMS: atom_id res chain seq x y z
N MET A 1 -25.63 -8.31 26.56
CA MET A 1 -24.30 -7.89 26.06
C MET A 1 -24.54 -7.01 24.85
N GLU A 2 -24.35 -5.70 24.98
CA GLU A 2 -24.45 -4.79 23.84
C GLU A 2 -23.30 -5.06 22.88
N ARG A 3 -23.61 -5.16 21.58
CA ARG A 3 -22.60 -5.38 20.54
C ARG A 3 -21.86 -4.07 20.26
N LYS A 4 -20.56 -4.19 19.98
CA LYS A 4 -19.79 -3.07 19.40
C LYS A 4 -20.47 -2.61 18.12
N ILE A 5 -20.47 -1.30 17.89
CA ILE A 5 -20.95 -0.74 16.63
C ILE A 5 -19.97 -1.05 15.51
N ILE A 6 -20.45 -0.94 14.27
CA ILE A 6 -19.62 -0.96 13.06
C ILE A 6 -19.46 0.51 12.64
N SER A 7 -18.25 1.06 12.76
CA SER A 7 -17.97 2.42 12.28
C SER A 7 -18.03 2.46 10.75
N LEU A 8 -18.45 3.60 10.22
CA LEU A 8 -18.27 3.98 8.83
C LEU A 8 -17.08 4.96 8.73
N PRO A 9 -16.45 5.11 7.55
CA PRO A 9 -15.35 6.07 7.36
C PRO A 9 -15.79 7.50 7.68
N CYS A 10 -14.99 8.20 8.49
CA CYS A 10 -15.25 9.58 8.86
C CYS A 10 -14.81 10.55 7.77
N GLY A 11 -15.36 11.76 7.78
CA GLY A 11 -14.95 12.86 6.92
C GLY A 11 -14.24 13.94 7.70
N ALA A 12 -13.34 14.68 7.05
CA ALA A 12 -12.75 15.90 7.60
C ALA A 12 -12.73 17.01 6.55
N SER A 13 -12.99 18.23 7.00
CA SER A 13 -12.81 19.44 6.22
C SER A 13 -11.32 19.72 6.06
N VAL A 14 -10.89 19.91 4.81
CA VAL A 14 -9.51 20.20 4.45
C VAL A 14 -9.46 21.53 3.71
N GLY A 15 -8.68 22.48 4.27
CA GLY A 15 -8.17 23.67 3.58
C GLY A 15 -6.69 23.48 3.28
N GLY A 16 -6.26 23.76 2.06
CA GLY A 16 -4.96 23.34 1.49
C GLY A 16 -3.70 23.84 2.22
N ASP A 17 -3.81 24.86 3.07
CA ASP A 17 -2.73 25.44 3.87
C ASP A 17 -2.96 25.30 5.39
N SER A 18 -3.85 24.38 5.80
CA SER A 18 -4.18 24.22 7.21
C SER A 18 -2.99 23.76 8.04
N PHE A 19 -2.66 24.54 9.09
CA PHE A 19 -1.57 24.22 10.02
C PHE A 19 -1.95 23.17 11.07
N VAL A 20 -3.22 22.75 11.12
CA VAL A 20 -3.66 21.53 11.82
C VAL A 20 -4.49 20.70 10.84
N GLN A 21 -4.18 19.42 10.70
CA GLN A 21 -4.90 18.53 9.79
C GLN A 21 -5.40 17.30 10.53
N VAL A 22 -6.61 16.85 10.22
CA VAL A 22 -7.16 15.60 10.76
C VAL A 22 -6.55 14.43 10.00
N MET A 23 -5.83 13.56 10.72
CA MET A 23 -5.13 12.42 10.13
C MET A 23 -5.97 11.16 10.18
N ALA A 24 -6.70 10.96 11.27
CA ALA A 24 -7.60 9.83 11.43
C ALA A 24 -8.75 10.21 12.37
N ALA A 25 -9.90 9.62 12.14
CA ALA A 25 -11.04 9.71 13.04
C ALA A 25 -11.84 8.41 13.01
N GLU A 26 -12.26 7.95 14.19
CA GLU A 26 -13.04 6.72 14.34
C GLU A 26 -14.16 6.92 15.36
N VAL A 27 -15.35 6.43 15.03
CA VAL A 27 -16.46 6.31 15.99
C VAL A 27 -16.46 4.87 16.52
N SER A 28 -16.18 4.69 17.79
CA SER A 28 -16.06 3.36 18.39
C SER A 28 -16.84 3.23 19.70
N GLY A 29 -17.01 1.98 20.17
CA GLY A 29 -17.71 1.67 21.42
C GLY A 29 -19.03 0.94 21.24
N ILE A 30 -19.94 1.16 22.18
CA ILE A 30 -21.31 0.59 22.23
C ILE A 30 -22.31 1.75 22.25
N LYS A 31 -23.58 1.51 21.89
CA LYS A 31 -24.59 2.59 21.80
C LYS A 31 -24.70 3.46 23.07
N SER A 32 -24.58 2.84 24.24
CA SER A 32 -24.64 3.52 25.53
C SER A 32 -23.37 4.28 25.92
N ASN A 33 -22.27 4.08 25.19
CA ASN A 33 -20.96 4.66 25.46
C ASN A 33 -20.15 4.78 24.17
N LEU A 34 -20.65 5.59 23.23
CA LEU A 34 -19.95 5.89 21.99
C LEU A 34 -18.88 6.95 22.24
N LYS A 35 -17.77 6.82 21.53
CA LYS A 35 -16.69 7.80 21.55
C LYS A 35 -16.20 8.10 20.13
N LEU A 36 -15.75 9.33 19.95
CA LEU A 36 -14.96 9.78 18.82
C LEU A 36 -13.50 9.85 19.25
N GLU A 37 -12.65 9.10 18.56
CA GLU A 37 -11.20 9.17 18.64
C GLU A 37 -10.68 9.91 17.42
N MET A 38 -9.74 10.85 17.64
CA MET A 38 -9.18 11.65 16.56
C MET A 38 -7.66 11.82 16.73
N GLU A 39 -6.94 11.69 15.63
CA GLU A 39 -5.53 12.03 15.50
C GLU A 39 -5.38 13.23 14.58
N VAL A 40 -4.52 14.17 14.97
CA VAL A 40 -4.24 15.37 14.18
C VAL A 40 -2.73 15.54 14.01
N MET A 41 -2.35 16.17 12.90
CA MET A 41 -1.00 16.62 12.64
C MET A 41 -0.91 18.12 12.93
N ASN A 42 0.10 18.50 13.71
CA ASN A 42 0.41 19.89 14.01
C ASN A 42 1.56 20.38 13.14
N LEU A 43 1.26 21.20 12.15
CA LEU A 43 2.24 21.81 11.24
C LEU A 43 2.65 23.21 11.67
N HIS A 44 2.03 23.72 12.74
CA HIS A 44 2.43 24.98 13.32
C HIS A 44 3.76 24.84 14.04
N SER A 45 4.49 25.96 14.17
CA SER A 45 5.80 26.02 14.85
C SER A 45 5.74 25.86 16.38
N ARG A 46 4.55 25.74 16.95
CA ARG A 46 4.29 25.72 18.41
C ARG A 46 3.49 24.50 18.77
N ALA A 47 3.65 23.99 20.00
CA ALA A 47 2.86 22.84 20.43
C ALA A 47 1.36 23.17 20.53
N LEU A 48 0.52 22.30 19.98
CA LEU A 48 -0.93 22.37 20.05
C LEU A 48 -1.40 21.73 21.36
N VAL A 49 -2.24 22.43 22.12
CA VAL A 49 -2.67 22.02 23.47
C VAL A 49 -4.18 21.93 23.66
N ALA A 50 -4.95 22.55 22.75
CA ALA A 50 -6.39 22.39 22.67
C ALA A 50 -6.87 22.61 21.23
N LEU A 51 -8.04 22.06 20.91
CA LEU A 51 -8.66 22.16 19.59
C LEU A 51 -10.17 22.31 19.75
N ASP A 52 -10.71 23.37 19.18
CA ASP A 52 -12.14 23.52 18.95
C ASP A 52 -12.47 23.02 17.55
N TYR A 53 -13.49 22.17 17.45
CA TYR A 53 -14.01 21.64 16.19
C TYR A 53 -15.51 21.43 16.27
N GLU A 54 -16.13 21.37 15.10
CA GLU A 54 -17.56 21.14 14.90
C GLU A 54 -17.75 19.80 14.19
N VAL A 55 -18.83 19.07 14.49
CA VAL A 55 -19.11 17.79 13.85
C VAL A 55 -20.55 17.66 13.35
N VAL A 56 -20.72 16.86 12.29
CA VAL A 56 -22.01 16.32 11.86
C VAL A 56 -22.00 14.82 12.07
N PHE A 57 -22.94 14.30 12.86
CA PHE A 57 -23.11 12.89 13.13
C PHE A 57 -24.03 12.24 12.11
N TYR A 58 -23.68 11.05 11.65
CA TYR A 58 -24.48 10.27 10.71
C TYR A 58 -24.76 8.88 11.26
N ASN A 59 -25.96 8.37 10.99
CA ASN A 59 -26.34 7.00 11.32
C ASN A 59 -25.78 5.98 10.29
N SER A 60 -26.15 4.70 10.44
CA SER A 60 -25.70 3.61 9.56
C SER A 60 -26.18 3.70 8.11
N ILE A 61 -27.20 4.53 7.83
CA ILE A 61 -27.73 4.76 6.48
C ILE A 61 -27.39 6.17 5.96
N LEU A 62 -26.41 6.84 6.59
CA LEU A 62 -25.91 8.17 6.21
C LEU A 62 -26.93 9.31 6.34
N GLU A 63 -27.94 9.16 7.20
CA GLU A 63 -28.80 10.28 7.59
C GLU A 63 -28.15 11.07 8.73
N LYS A 64 -28.26 12.40 8.65
CA LYS A 64 -27.78 13.31 9.70
C LYS A 64 -28.60 13.12 10.97
N LEU A 65 -27.92 13.08 12.12
CA LEU A 65 -28.55 12.98 13.43
C LEU A 65 -28.74 14.34 14.10
N ASN A 66 -27.93 15.33 13.71
CA ASN A 66 -28.02 16.72 14.15
C ASN A 66 -28.46 17.64 12.99
N ASN A 67 -29.30 18.63 13.30
CA ASN A 67 -29.77 19.64 12.33
C ASN A 67 -28.64 20.61 11.96
N ASP A 68 -28.00 21.18 12.99
CA ASP A 68 -26.82 22.05 12.89
C ASP A 68 -25.58 21.31 13.41
N THR A 69 -24.37 21.82 13.16
CA THR A 69 -23.13 21.23 13.68
C THR A 69 -23.11 21.18 15.21
N TYR A 70 -22.43 20.18 15.76
CA TYR A 70 -22.21 20.04 17.21
C TYR A 70 -20.80 20.50 17.56
N SER A 71 -20.68 21.55 18.38
CA SER A 71 -19.38 22.12 18.78
C SER A 71 -18.72 21.32 19.92
N ILE A 72 -17.43 21.07 19.79
CA ILE A 72 -16.61 20.33 20.75
C ILE A 72 -15.34 21.14 21.03
N SER A 73 -15.00 21.26 22.33
CA SER A 73 -13.74 21.81 22.80
C SER A 73 -12.93 20.71 23.48
N GLN A 74 -11.91 20.21 22.78
CA GLN A 74 -11.01 19.19 23.30
C GLN A 74 -9.76 19.84 23.87
N LYS A 75 -9.38 19.44 25.10
CA LYS A 75 -8.28 20.03 25.88
C LYS A 75 -7.43 18.92 26.48
N ASP A 76 -6.39 19.32 27.22
CA ASP A 76 -5.52 18.44 28.01
C ASP A 76 -4.75 17.41 27.16
N PHE A 77 -4.28 17.84 26.00
CA PHE A 77 -3.31 17.12 25.19
C PHE A 77 -2.10 18.00 24.87
N PHE A 78 -1.03 17.40 24.34
CA PHE A 78 0.16 18.12 23.92
C PHE A 78 0.72 17.48 22.65
N ILE A 79 0.63 18.18 21.53
CA ILE A 79 1.16 17.73 20.24
C ILE A 79 2.26 18.69 19.79
N PRO A 80 3.54 18.26 19.84
CA PRO A 80 4.67 19.08 19.40
C PRO A 80 4.54 19.58 17.96
N SER A 81 5.32 20.60 17.62
CA SER A 81 5.48 21.02 16.22
C SER A 81 5.97 19.87 15.34
N GLY A 82 5.34 19.69 14.18
CA GLY A 82 5.67 18.65 13.21
C GLY A 82 5.21 17.24 13.59
N ALA A 83 4.50 17.07 14.72
CA ALA A 83 4.09 15.76 15.21
C ALA A 83 2.63 15.44 14.86
N ILE A 84 2.34 14.14 14.80
CA ILE A 84 0.98 13.59 14.82
C ILE A 84 0.68 13.14 16.24
N GLY A 85 -0.52 13.42 16.75
CA GLY A 85 -0.93 12.96 18.06
C GLY A 85 -2.45 12.79 18.21
N ASN A 86 -2.82 11.94 19.15
CA ASN A 86 -4.21 11.76 19.58
C ASN A 86 -4.61 12.91 20.50
N ILE A 87 -5.81 13.47 20.30
CA ILE A 87 -6.31 14.59 21.12
C ILE A 87 -7.20 14.14 22.29
N GLY A 88 -7.35 12.84 22.48
CA GLY A 88 -8.20 12.23 23.49
C GLY A 88 -9.52 11.68 22.94
N ASN A 89 -10.36 11.21 23.85
CA ASN A 89 -11.69 10.67 23.56
C ASN A 89 -12.74 11.75 23.79
N PHE A 90 -13.59 11.97 22.79
CA PHE A 90 -14.85 12.69 22.98
C PHE A 90 -16.00 11.68 23.12
N PHE A 91 -16.66 11.66 24.28
CA PHE A 91 -17.83 10.79 24.48
C PHE A 91 -19.06 11.39 23.82
N ILE A 92 -19.62 10.67 22.85
CA ILE A 92 -20.73 11.13 22.04
C ILE A 92 -22.01 11.17 22.89
N PRO A 93 -22.74 12.29 22.93
CA PRO A 93 -24.00 12.40 23.66
C PRO A 93 -25.01 11.31 23.29
N GLY A 94 -25.80 10.86 24.27
CA GLY A 94 -26.74 9.74 24.09
C GLY A 94 -27.83 9.97 23.03
N GLU A 95 -28.18 11.22 22.75
CA GLU A 95 -29.07 11.61 21.65
C GLU A 95 -28.51 11.23 20.27
N PHE A 96 -27.18 11.06 20.15
CA PHE A 96 -26.49 10.58 18.97
C PHE A 96 -25.99 9.13 19.11
N SER A 97 -26.64 8.31 19.96
CA SER A 97 -26.26 6.89 20.20
C SER A 97 -26.30 5.98 18.96
N ASP A 98 -26.92 6.46 17.87
CA ASP A 98 -26.92 5.79 16.57
C ASP A 98 -25.83 6.27 15.60
N ALA A 99 -24.93 7.16 16.04
CA ALA A 99 -23.80 7.62 15.25
C ALA A 99 -22.90 6.45 14.80
N ARG A 100 -22.52 6.47 13.52
CA ARG A 100 -21.58 5.53 12.88
C ARG A 100 -20.46 6.25 12.14
N LYS A 101 -20.67 7.51 11.78
CA LYS A 101 -19.73 8.37 11.07
C LYS A 101 -19.83 9.79 11.62
N VAL A 102 -18.73 10.52 11.56
CA VAL A 102 -18.71 11.98 11.70
C VAL A 102 -18.10 12.64 10.48
N ASP A 103 -18.60 13.82 10.10
CA ASP A 103 -17.83 14.80 9.33
C ASP A 103 -17.32 15.88 10.29
N ILE A 104 -16.03 16.21 10.23
CA ILE A 104 -15.33 17.07 11.19
C ILE A 104 -14.91 18.38 10.52
N PHE A 105 -15.12 19.50 11.21
CA PHE A 105 -14.77 20.85 10.78
C PHE A 105 -13.91 21.50 11.85
N LEU A 106 -12.64 21.78 11.55
CA LEU A 106 -11.78 22.47 12.51
C LEU A 106 -12.20 23.93 12.64
N VAL A 107 -12.22 24.42 13.88
CA VAL A 107 -12.65 25.80 14.18
C VAL A 107 -11.47 26.65 14.64
N ARG A 108 -10.74 26.18 15.65
CA ARG A 108 -9.65 26.95 16.26
C ARG A 108 -8.65 26.06 16.99
N GLY A 109 -7.36 26.28 16.74
CA GLY A 109 -6.27 25.63 17.47
C GLY A 109 -5.70 26.55 18.54
N PHE A 110 -5.35 26.00 19.70
CA PHE A 110 -4.72 26.73 20.81
C PHE A 110 -3.34 26.17 21.10
N PHE A 111 -2.38 27.06 21.35
CA PHE A 111 -0.97 26.72 21.47
C PHE A 111 -0.44 26.97 22.88
N GLU A 112 0.70 26.34 23.19
CA GLU A 112 1.35 26.40 24.51
C GLU A 112 1.71 27.82 24.98
N ASP A 113 1.85 28.77 24.05
CA ASP A 113 2.13 30.19 24.33
C ASP A 113 0.87 30.99 24.69
N GLY A 114 -0.30 30.33 24.74
CA GLY A 114 -1.60 30.93 25.01
C GLY A 114 -2.26 31.59 23.79
N ASN A 115 -1.61 31.60 22.62
CA ASN A 115 -2.21 32.09 21.40
C ASN A 115 -3.20 31.07 20.80
N ALA A 116 -4.14 31.58 20.01
CA ALA A 116 -5.08 30.76 19.26
C ALA A 116 -5.18 31.26 17.83
N LEU A 117 -5.38 30.33 16.89
CA LEU A 117 -5.53 30.63 15.47
C LEU A 117 -6.77 29.94 14.92
N ASP A 118 -7.52 30.66 14.09
CA ASP A 118 -8.70 30.14 13.41
C ASP A 118 -8.28 29.12 12.34
N LEU A 119 -9.07 28.05 12.23
CA LEU A 119 -8.90 26.94 11.31
C LEU A 119 -10.09 26.82 10.34
N LYS A 120 -10.89 27.89 10.22
CA LYS A 120 -12.00 27.98 9.26
C LYS A 120 -11.47 28.56 7.95
N TYR A 121 -11.56 27.77 6.89
CA TYR A 121 -11.12 28.13 5.55
C TYR A 121 -12.35 28.43 4.68
N GLU A 122 -12.28 29.48 3.86
CA GLU A 122 -13.36 29.83 2.92
C GLU A 122 -13.54 28.72 1.87
N ASP A 123 -12.43 28.27 1.30
CA ASP A 123 -12.37 27.13 0.38
C ASP A 123 -11.95 25.88 1.16
N SER A 124 -12.91 24.99 1.41
CA SER A 124 -12.64 23.67 1.98
C SER A 124 -13.54 22.61 1.34
N GLU A 125 -13.05 21.37 1.34
CA GLU A 125 -13.80 20.19 0.93
C GLU A 125 -13.86 19.18 2.06
N ILE A 126 -14.94 18.39 2.12
CA ILE A 126 -14.99 17.21 3.00
C ILE A 126 -14.35 16.04 2.26
N VAL A 127 -13.25 15.54 2.82
CA VAL A 127 -12.55 14.35 2.32
C VAL A 127 -12.83 13.15 3.22
N VAL A 128 -12.85 11.95 2.64
CA VAL A 128 -13.07 10.71 3.40
C VAL A 128 -11.74 10.21 3.98
N LEU A 129 -11.72 10.05 5.30
CA LEU A 129 -10.62 9.43 6.04
C LEU A 129 -10.83 7.91 6.03
N GLU A 130 -10.29 7.26 5.01
CA GLU A 130 -10.33 5.80 4.91
C GLU A 130 -9.61 5.17 6.11
N ALA A 131 -10.32 4.25 6.77
CA ALA A 131 -9.78 3.47 7.86
C ALA A 131 -9.08 2.23 7.29
N LEU A 132 -7.78 2.10 7.58
CA LEU A 132 -7.02 0.89 7.31
C LEU A 132 -7.00 -0.01 8.53
N ASP A 133 -7.27 -1.30 8.34
CA ASP A 133 -7.07 -2.29 9.39
C ASP A 133 -5.57 -2.52 9.68
N SER A 134 -5.26 -3.24 10.76
CA SER A 134 -3.86 -3.46 11.17
C SER A 134 -3.02 -4.19 10.11
N LYS A 135 -3.63 -5.10 9.34
CA LYS A 135 -2.92 -5.83 8.28
C LYS A 135 -2.61 -4.90 7.12
N GLN A 136 -3.59 -4.10 6.70
CA GLN A 136 -3.45 -3.10 5.64
C GLN A 136 -2.41 -2.04 6.00
N LYS A 137 -2.41 -1.56 7.26
CA LYS A 137 -1.42 -0.60 7.77
C LYS A 137 0.00 -1.17 7.72
N ASN A 138 0.20 -2.42 8.17
CA ASN A 138 1.51 -3.05 8.14
C ASN A 138 2.00 -3.24 6.71
N LEU A 139 1.13 -3.74 5.81
CA LEU A 139 1.48 -3.90 4.40
C LEU A 139 1.90 -2.56 3.75
N LEU A 140 1.14 -1.49 4.01
CA LEU A 140 1.46 -0.17 3.50
C LEU A 140 2.84 0.30 4.00
N LYS A 141 3.13 0.11 5.29
CA LYS A 141 4.43 0.46 5.89
C LYS A 141 5.58 -0.34 5.30
N ASP A 142 5.39 -1.64 5.09
CA ASP A 142 6.41 -2.51 4.48
C ASP A 142 6.78 -2.04 3.06
N LYS A 143 5.80 -1.51 2.31
CA LYS A 143 6.01 -1.04 0.92
C LYS A 143 6.49 0.41 0.81
N VAL A 144 6.12 1.28 1.74
CA VAL A 144 6.31 2.74 1.63
C VAL A 144 7.34 3.29 2.61
N GLY A 145 7.44 2.68 3.78
CA GLY A 145 8.18 3.18 4.95
C GLY A 145 7.27 3.37 6.18
N GLU A 146 7.92 3.44 7.35
CA GLU A 146 7.25 3.48 8.66
C GLU A 146 6.36 4.70 8.91
N ASP A 147 6.58 5.79 8.16
CA ASP A 147 5.81 7.03 8.23
C ASP A 147 4.48 6.96 7.46
N ALA A 148 4.21 5.86 6.75
CA ALA A 148 2.96 5.66 6.04
C ALA A 148 1.81 5.34 6.99
N ILE A 149 0.69 6.06 6.83
CA ILE A 149 -0.48 5.96 7.71
C ILE A 149 -1.81 5.89 6.96
N SER A 150 -1.85 6.25 5.67
CA SER A 150 -3.06 6.22 4.85
C SER A 150 -2.73 5.87 3.40
N LEU A 151 -3.75 5.47 2.64
CA LEU A 151 -3.67 5.45 1.19
C LEU A 151 -3.57 6.88 0.64
N ALA A 152 -3.00 7.01 -0.55
CA ALA A 152 -2.95 8.26 -1.28
C ALA A 152 -4.32 8.55 -1.90
N GLN A 153 -4.75 9.81 -1.88
CA GLN A 153 -6.07 10.21 -2.37
C GLN A 153 -5.98 11.45 -3.24
N ASN A 154 -6.73 11.49 -4.33
CA ASN A 154 -6.82 12.66 -5.19
C ASN A 154 -8.23 13.24 -5.07
N ASN A 155 -8.37 14.33 -4.33
CA ASN A 155 -9.65 14.99 -4.06
C ASN A 155 -9.86 16.16 -5.01
N ASP A 156 -10.95 16.91 -4.92
CA ASP A 156 -11.24 17.98 -5.87
C ASP A 156 -10.31 19.18 -5.66
N LEU A 157 -10.11 19.59 -4.40
CA LEU A 157 -9.31 20.76 -4.01
C LEU A 157 -7.93 20.41 -3.42
N SER A 158 -7.69 19.13 -3.12
CA SER A 158 -6.47 18.68 -2.46
C SER A 158 -6.01 17.32 -2.97
N TRP A 159 -4.83 16.90 -2.52
CA TRP A 159 -4.45 15.49 -2.59
C TRP A 159 -3.76 15.06 -1.30
N ARG A 160 -4.05 13.83 -0.88
CA ARG A 160 -3.52 13.23 0.34
C ARG A 160 -2.32 12.35 0.01
N CYS A 161 -1.21 12.57 0.69
CA CYS A 161 -0.05 11.69 0.62
C CYS A 161 -0.22 10.46 1.51
N VAL A 162 0.61 9.43 1.30
CA VAL A 162 0.67 8.23 2.13
C VAL A 162 1.10 8.49 3.59
N CYS A 163 1.86 9.57 3.84
CA CYS A 163 2.13 10.07 5.19
C CYS A 163 0.91 10.78 5.82
N GLY A 164 -0.23 10.78 5.13
CA GLY A 164 -1.51 11.33 5.54
C GLY A 164 -1.69 12.83 5.34
N TYR A 165 -0.63 13.58 5.04
CA TYR A 165 -0.66 15.03 4.83
C TYR A 165 -1.50 15.40 3.60
N PHE A 166 -2.37 16.38 3.75
CA PHE A 166 -3.15 16.99 2.67
C PHE A 166 -2.40 18.16 2.06
N ASN A 167 -2.24 18.10 0.74
CA ASN A 167 -1.52 19.07 -0.05
C ASN A 167 -2.48 19.86 -0.93
N ASP A 168 -2.09 21.08 -1.29
CA ASP A 168 -2.70 21.82 -2.39
C ASP A 168 -2.79 20.96 -3.65
N LYS A 169 -3.92 21.06 -4.36
CA LYS A 169 -4.20 20.29 -5.58
C LYS A 169 -3.06 20.37 -6.60
N ASN A 170 -2.41 21.51 -6.73
CA ASN A 170 -1.41 21.79 -7.76
C ASN A 170 0.02 21.50 -7.30
N SER A 171 0.24 21.18 -6.01
CA SER A 171 1.57 20.77 -5.56
C SER A 171 1.98 19.44 -6.18
N ASN A 172 3.21 19.36 -6.70
CA ASN A 172 3.77 18.14 -7.28
C ASN A 172 4.47 17.24 -6.26
N VAL A 173 4.69 17.74 -5.04
CA VAL A 173 5.39 17.04 -3.96
C VAL A 173 4.65 17.20 -2.65
N CYS A 174 4.78 16.24 -1.75
CA CYS A 174 4.19 16.35 -0.43
C CYS A 174 4.91 17.42 0.39
N GLY A 175 4.16 18.36 0.97
CA GLY A 175 4.72 19.42 1.83
C GLY A 175 5.33 18.91 3.15
N ASN A 176 5.06 17.66 3.54
CA ASN A 176 5.57 17.06 4.77
C ASN A 176 6.72 16.07 4.54
N CYS A 177 6.56 15.13 3.60
CA CYS A 177 7.55 14.06 3.36
C CYS A 177 8.23 14.12 1.99
N GLU A 178 8.00 15.18 1.22
CA GLU A 178 8.63 15.47 -0.09
C GLU A 178 8.39 14.44 -1.20
N ARG A 179 7.64 13.36 -0.94
CA ARG A 179 7.30 12.35 -1.95
C ARG A 179 6.54 12.95 -3.14
N ASN A 180 6.81 12.42 -4.33
CA ASN A 180 6.20 12.89 -5.57
C ASN A 180 4.71 12.52 -5.65
N LYS A 181 3.86 13.49 -6.03
CA LYS A 181 2.41 13.32 -6.14
C LYS A 181 2.01 12.21 -7.10
N THR A 182 2.53 12.23 -8.33
CA THR A 182 2.15 11.29 -9.38
C THR A 182 2.48 9.87 -8.96
N GLU A 183 3.70 9.67 -8.45
CA GLU A 183 4.15 8.36 -7.99
C GLU A 183 3.26 7.82 -6.87
N VAL A 184 2.97 8.64 -5.84
CA VAL A 184 2.20 8.12 -4.71
C VAL A 184 0.75 7.84 -5.05
N LEU A 185 0.14 8.65 -5.91
CA LEU A 185 -1.24 8.44 -6.37
C LEU A 185 -1.35 7.21 -7.28
N GLU A 186 -0.35 6.96 -8.12
CA GLU A 186 -0.32 5.79 -9.00
C GLU A 186 -0.11 4.49 -8.22
N LYS A 187 0.85 4.50 -7.28
CA LYS A 187 1.26 3.27 -6.58
C LYS A 187 0.45 2.95 -5.33
N TYR A 188 -0.02 3.98 -4.60
CA TYR A 188 -0.52 3.79 -3.23
C TYR A 188 -1.96 4.30 -3.01
N SER A 189 -2.77 4.43 -4.07
CA SER A 189 -4.16 4.88 -3.95
C SER A 189 -5.18 3.79 -3.59
N SER A 190 -4.80 2.52 -3.68
CA SER A 190 -5.62 1.38 -3.27
C SER A 190 -4.76 0.26 -2.73
N ILE A 191 -5.29 -0.48 -1.75
CA ILE A 191 -4.64 -1.68 -1.21
C ILE A 191 -4.48 -2.79 -2.28
N ASP A 192 -5.40 -2.85 -3.23
CA ASP A 192 -5.42 -3.90 -4.26
C ASP A 192 -4.24 -3.78 -5.23
N ILE A 193 -3.70 -2.57 -5.38
CA ILE A 193 -2.52 -2.31 -6.23
C ILE A 193 -1.30 -3.06 -5.65
N PHE A 194 -1.17 -3.15 -4.32
CA PHE A 194 -0.05 -3.85 -3.67
C PHE A 194 -0.09 -5.36 -3.88
N ILE A 195 -1.28 -5.94 -3.79
CA ILE A 195 -1.49 -7.40 -3.85
C ILE A 195 -1.13 -7.90 -5.26
N GLN A 196 -1.48 -7.14 -6.30
CA GLN A 196 -1.18 -7.50 -7.68
C GLN A 196 0.31 -7.47 -8.02
N ASP A 197 1.10 -6.64 -7.33
CA ASP A 197 2.55 -6.57 -7.54
C ASP A 197 3.27 -7.72 -6.83
N ASP A 198 2.79 -8.16 -5.65
CA ASP A 198 3.33 -9.34 -4.95
C ASP A 198 3.02 -10.64 -5.69
N GLU A 199 1.80 -10.81 -6.19
CA GLU A 199 1.43 -11.98 -7.00
C GLU A 199 2.21 -12.04 -8.33
N LYS A 200 2.54 -10.89 -8.93
CA LYS A 200 3.39 -10.84 -10.12
C LYS A 200 4.86 -11.16 -9.81
N SER A 201 5.40 -10.71 -8.68
CA SER A 201 6.77 -11.07 -8.29
C SER A 201 6.90 -12.55 -7.97
N ASP A 202 5.91 -13.15 -7.31
CA ASP A 202 5.90 -14.58 -7.01
C ASP A 202 5.88 -15.43 -8.29
N VAL A 203 5.09 -15.03 -9.30
CA VAL A 203 5.08 -15.69 -10.61
C VAL A 203 6.42 -15.56 -11.34
N ILE A 204 7.07 -14.39 -11.27
CA ILE A 204 8.39 -14.20 -11.89
C ILE A 204 9.47 -15.03 -11.16
N GLU A 205 9.41 -15.14 -9.84
CA GLU A 205 10.34 -15.99 -9.08
C GLU A 205 10.13 -17.49 -9.37
N GLU A 206 8.89 -17.95 -9.51
CA GLU A 206 8.58 -19.32 -9.96
C GLU A 206 9.06 -19.57 -11.39
N GLU A 207 8.81 -18.65 -12.34
CA GLU A 207 9.29 -18.78 -13.73
C GLU A 207 10.83 -18.79 -13.83
N ILE A 208 11.53 -17.95 -13.04
CA ILE A 208 13.00 -17.95 -12.99
C ILE A 208 13.53 -19.23 -12.35
N ALA A 209 12.86 -19.75 -11.31
CA ALA A 209 13.24 -21.01 -10.68
C ALA A 209 13.08 -22.18 -11.67
N ASP A 210 11.96 -22.25 -12.38
CA ASP A 210 11.68 -23.27 -13.39
C ASP A 210 12.67 -23.22 -14.56
N ASP A 211 13.02 -22.03 -15.07
CA ASP A 211 14.07 -21.83 -16.08
C ASP A 211 15.45 -22.33 -15.58
N PHE A 212 15.75 -22.13 -14.30
CA PHE A 212 17.00 -22.61 -13.70
C PHE A 212 17.02 -24.15 -13.62
N PHE A 213 15.91 -24.78 -13.23
CA PHE A 213 15.75 -26.23 -13.16
C PHE A 213 15.76 -26.91 -14.54
N GLU A 214 15.21 -26.27 -15.58
CA GLU A 214 15.32 -26.77 -16.96
C GLU A 214 16.76 -26.68 -17.48
N SER A 215 17.46 -25.57 -17.21
CA SER A 215 18.85 -25.37 -17.67
C SER A 215 19.85 -26.36 -17.04
N ASP A 216 19.61 -26.80 -15.81
CA ASP A 216 20.47 -27.79 -15.14
C ASP A 216 20.16 -29.22 -15.59
N ASN A 217 18.90 -29.54 -15.90
CA ASN A 217 18.52 -30.81 -16.52
C ASN A 217 19.11 -30.98 -17.94
N GLU A 218 19.20 -29.90 -18.72
CA GLU A 218 19.85 -29.94 -20.05
C GLU A 218 21.36 -30.14 -19.95
N LYS A 219 22.03 -29.50 -18.98
CA LYS A 219 23.47 -29.73 -18.70
C LYS A 219 23.74 -31.16 -18.24
N GLU A 220 22.88 -31.75 -17.41
CA GLU A 220 23.01 -33.15 -17.01
C GLU A 220 22.80 -34.13 -18.18
N LYS A 221 21.81 -33.90 -19.04
CA LYS A 221 21.63 -34.71 -20.28
C LYS A 221 22.80 -34.57 -21.25
N SER A 222 23.36 -33.38 -21.40
CA SER A 222 24.56 -33.12 -22.21
C SER A 222 25.77 -33.91 -21.68
N ASN A 223 26.03 -33.83 -20.37
CA ASN A 223 27.13 -34.56 -19.72
C ASN A 223 26.95 -36.09 -19.81
N GLN A 224 25.72 -36.59 -19.70
CA GLN A 224 25.43 -38.02 -19.85
C GLN A 224 25.68 -38.50 -21.29
N THR A 225 25.37 -37.65 -22.28
CA THR A 225 25.58 -37.92 -23.71
C THR A 225 27.07 -37.93 -24.05
N GLU A 226 27.86 -36.98 -23.52
CA GLU A 226 29.32 -36.99 -23.65
C GLU A 226 29.97 -38.22 -23.02
N SER A 227 29.50 -38.65 -21.83
CA SER A 227 30.08 -39.84 -21.17
C SER A 227 29.83 -41.12 -21.99
N LYS A 228 28.64 -41.26 -22.57
CA LYS A 228 28.28 -42.37 -23.46
C LYS A 228 29.10 -42.34 -24.76
N LEU A 229 29.34 -41.14 -25.31
CA LEU A 229 30.17 -40.97 -26.50
C LEU A 229 31.63 -41.37 -26.23
N LYS A 230 32.17 -41.00 -25.06
CA LYS A 230 33.52 -41.39 -24.61
C LYS A 230 33.65 -42.90 -24.43
N GLU A 231 32.64 -43.58 -23.85
CA GLU A 231 32.60 -45.05 -23.76
C GLU A 231 32.57 -45.73 -25.14
N ILE A 232 31.78 -45.20 -26.08
CA ILE A 232 31.70 -45.72 -27.46
C ILE A 232 33.04 -45.59 -28.17
N ILE A 233 33.71 -44.43 -28.05
CA ILE A 233 35.05 -44.19 -28.63
C ILE A 233 36.09 -45.13 -28.02
N GLN A 234 36.04 -45.36 -26.69
CA GLN A 234 36.95 -46.29 -26.03
C GLN A 234 36.74 -47.74 -26.50
N LYS A 235 35.49 -48.17 -26.69
CA LYS A 235 35.17 -49.48 -27.29
C LYS A 235 35.67 -49.59 -28.73
N PHE A 236 35.51 -48.55 -29.54
CA PHE A 236 36.00 -48.53 -30.93
C PHE A 236 37.53 -48.65 -31.00
N ASN A 237 38.26 -47.89 -30.18
CA ASN A 237 39.73 -47.93 -30.13
C ASN A 237 40.28 -49.27 -29.62
N SER A 238 39.48 -50.03 -28.86
CA SER A 238 39.84 -51.39 -28.42
C SER A 238 39.65 -52.46 -29.51
N LEU A 239 38.86 -52.19 -30.55
CA LEU A 239 38.60 -53.09 -31.67
C LEU A 239 39.66 -52.98 -32.79
N GLU A 240 40.42 -51.89 -32.87
CA GLU A 240 41.46 -51.68 -33.88
C GLU A 240 42.81 -52.39 -33.60
N LYS A 241 42.95 -53.13 -32.48
CA LYS A 241 44.18 -53.88 -32.14
C LYS A 241 44.14 -55.37 -32.53
N LYS A 242 43.69 -55.72 -33.74
CA LYS A 242 43.97 -57.03 -34.38
C LYS A 242 44.27 -56.86 -35.88
N PRO A 243 45.24 -57.58 -36.47
CA PRO A 243 45.80 -57.24 -37.78
C PRO A 243 45.04 -57.84 -38.98
N LYS A 244 45.08 -57.06 -40.08
CA LYS A 244 44.81 -57.30 -41.52
C LYS A 244 44.28 -58.68 -41.97
N ILE A 245 43.17 -58.66 -42.73
CA ILE A 245 42.96 -59.31 -44.05
C ILE A 245 41.67 -58.76 -44.73
N LEU A 246 41.85 -58.26 -45.96
CA LEU A 246 40.99 -58.09 -47.16
C LEU A 246 39.45 -57.91 -47.13
N LEU A 247 39.02 -57.01 -48.04
CA LEU A 247 37.75 -56.89 -48.79
C LEU A 247 36.56 -56.26 -48.05
N SER A 248 35.70 -55.43 -48.62
CA SER A 248 35.55 -54.85 -49.97
C SER A 248 34.33 -53.92 -49.93
N ALA A 249 34.41 -52.76 -50.59
CA ALA A 249 33.34 -52.02 -51.31
C ALA A 249 31.94 -51.75 -50.71
N SER A 250 31.53 -52.29 -49.55
CA SER A 250 30.17 -52.11 -49.00
C SER A 250 30.01 -50.93 -48.04
N LEU A 251 31.10 -50.34 -47.54
CA LEU A 251 31.03 -49.21 -46.59
C LEU A 251 30.68 -47.88 -47.27
N VAL A 252 31.02 -47.73 -48.56
CA VAL A 252 30.72 -46.51 -49.34
C VAL A 252 29.24 -46.44 -49.73
N PHE A 253 28.56 -47.59 -49.91
CA PHE A 253 27.13 -47.63 -50.19
C PHE A 253 26.24 -47.32 -48.98
N LEU A 254 26.74 -47.58 -47.77
CA LEU A 254 26.01 -47.30 -46.52
C LEU A 254 26.05 -45.82 -46.14
N LEU A 255 27.12 -45.11 -46.50
CA LEU A 255 27.22 -43.65 -46.33
C LEU A 255 26.41 -42.87 -47.38
N MET A 256 26.30 -43.38 -48.61
CA MET A 256 25.46 -42.79 -49.67
C MET A 256 23.94 -42.90 -49.39
N SER A 257 23.50 -43.96 -48.71
CA SER A 257 22.08 -44.15 -48.38
C SER A 257 21.63 -43.29 -47.20
N ILE A 258 22.53 -42.95 -46.27
CA ILE A 258 22.27 -41.99 -45.18
C ILE A 258 22.19 -40.55 -45.72
N PHE A 259 23.01 -40.19 -46.71
CA PHE A 259 22.99 -38.84 -47.31
C PHE A 259 21.73 -38.55 -48.14
N ILE A 260 21.17 -39.56 -48.81
CA ILE A 260 19.91 -39.42 -49.58
C ILE A 260 18.69 -39.31 -48.64
N GLY A 261 18.72 -39.98 -47.48
CA GLY A 261 17.65 -39.89 -46.48
C GLY A 261 17.55 -38.54 -45.76
N LEU A 262 18.64 -37.77 -45.72
CA LEU A 262 18.70 -36.42 -45.11
C LEU A 262 18.38 -35.28 -46.09
N LEU A 263 18.32 -35.56 -47.41
CA LEU A 263 17.95 -34.57 -48.43
C LEU A 263 16.44 -34.57 -48.75
N PHE A 264 15.67 -35.54 -48.23
CA PHE A 264 14.24 -35.71 -48.48
C PHE A 264 13.40 -35.85 -47.20
N ARG A 265 13.84 -35.26 -46.09
CA ARG A 265 13.03 -35.15 -44.88
C ARG A 265 13.16 -33.79 -44.22
#